data_AF-A0A2E4PN50-F1
#
_entry.id   AF-A0A2E4PN50-F1
#
_cell.length_a   1.000
_cell.length_b   1.000
_cell.length_c   1.000
_cell.angle_alpha   90.00
_cell.angle_beta   90.00
_cell.angle_gamma   90.00
#
_symmetry.space_group_name_H-M   'P 1'
#
loop_
_entity.id
_entity.type
_entity.pdbx_description
1 polymer ?
#
loop_
_entity_poly.entity_id
_entity_poly.type
_entity_poly.pdbx_seq_one_letter_code
_entity_poly.pdbx_strand_id
1 'polypeptide(L)'
;MTKIRYIRLIIFLVLLSSFTIHVNSNLENTQIETLELKALRKNVVGKSYVYDLTKLKNCNKTTIKYLGSIKTKNGKEYKILNSFYVFQSNSTCKGTSNIKIYDMKNKYVGKYYVGMPEELPDRITQNKNLVWENSKDCIMRKDFFINLENGLPEKFFVPCSKNGGNEYGFSVE
;
A
#
# COMPACT_ATOMS: atom_id res chain seq x y z
N MET A 1 20.26 -53.88 20.11
CA MET A 1 20.70 -52.46 20.19
C MET A 1 20.41 -51.67 18.90
N THR A 2 19.31 -52.00 18.18
CA THR A 2 19.07 -51.54 16.79
C THR A 2 17.79 -50.73 16.63
N LYS A 3 16.80 -50.88 17.53
CA LYS A 3 15.50 -50.17 17.47
C LYS A 3 15.57 -48.67 17.81
N ILE A 4 16.52 -48.25 18.65
CA ILE A 4 16.65 -46.84 19.10
C ILE A 4 17.19 -45.92 17.97
N ARG A 5 17.94 -46.49 17.01
CA ARG A 5 18.51 -45.74 15.87
C ARG A 5 17.45 -45.28 14.86
N TYR A 6 16.41 -46.09 14.63
CA TYR A 6 15.34 -45.75 13.67
C TYR A 6 14.39 -44.66 14.19
N ILE A 7 14.14 -44.62 15.51
CA ILE A 7 13.27 -43.61 16.12
C ILE A 7 13.88 -42.20 15.99
N ARG A 8 15.20 -42.06 16.14
CA ARG A 8 15.89 -40.78 15.92
C ARG A 8 15.85 -40.33 14.45
N LEU A 9 15.87 -41.25 13.49
CA LEU A 9 15.81 -40.94 12.07
C LEU A 9 14.42 -40.42 11.65
N ILE A 10 13.35 -40.99 12.23
CA ILE A 10 11.96 -40.60 11.93
C ILE A 10 11.63 -39.22 12.53
N ILE A 11 12.10 -38.92 13.75
CA ILE A 11 11.91 -37.60 14.37
C ILE A 11 12.62 -36.49 13.57
N PHE A 12 13.79 -36.80 12.98
CA PHE A 12 14.52 -35.84 12.14
C PHE A 12 13.82 -35.55 10.80
N LEU A 13 13.15 -36.56 10.20
CA LEU A 13 12.38 -36.37 8.96
C LEU A 13 11.10 -35.54 9.17
N VAL A 14 10.41 -35.70 10.32
CA VAL A 14 9.18 -34.94 10.63
C VAL A 14 9.49 -33.47 10.93
N LEU A 15 10.69 -33.14 11.41
CA LEU A 15 11.12 -31.74 11.62
C LEU A 15 11.48 -31.01 10.32
N LEU A 16 11.85 -31.73 9.25
CA LEU A 16 12.20 -31.15 7.95
C LEU A 16 10.98 -30.90 7.05
N SER A 17 9.87 -31.62 7.23
CA SER A 17 8.65 -31.43 6.43
C SER A 17 7.84 -30.19 6.80
N SER A 18 8.16 -29.53 7.91
CA SER A 18 7.42 -28.36 8.41
C SER A 18 7.85 -27.03 7.79
N PHE A 19 8.90 -27.01 6.95
CA PHE A 19 9.48 -25.78 6.41
C PHE A 19 9.04 -25.41 4.99
N THR A 20 8.20 -26.22 4.35
CA THR A 20 7.72 -25.95 2.99
C THR A 20 6.25 -25.57 3.03
N ILE A 21 5.93 -24.28 3.29
CA ILE A 21 4.78 -23.47 2.81
C ILE A 21 4.86 -22.10 3.53
N HIS A 22 5.81 -21.22 3.18
CA HIS A 22 5.72 -19.77 3.54
C HIS A 22 6.60 -18.81 2.70
N VAL A 23 7.15 -19.27 1.57
CA VAL A 23 8.16 -18.51 0.82
C VAL A 23 7.55 -17.53 -0.20
N ASN A 24 6.35 -17.82 -0.74
CA ASN A 24 5.81 -17.06 -1.87
C ASN A 24 5.24 -15.69 -1.51
N SER A 25 4.47 -15.57 -0.41
CA SER A 25 3.89 -14.29 0.03
C SER A 25 4.95 -13.28 0.46
N ASN A 26 6.03 -13.76 1.08
CA ASN A 26 7.15 -12.91 1.49
C ASN A 26 7.88 -12.33 0.28
N LEU A 27 8.09 -13.11 -0.78
CA LEU A 27 8.76 -12.63 -1.99
C LEU A 27 7.94 -11.55 -2.72
N GLU A 28 6.63 -11.75 -2.85
CA GLU A 28 5.73 -10.77 -3.47
C GLU A 28 5.71 -9.43 -2.72
N ASN A 29 5.63 -9.47 -1.39
CA ASN A 29 5.71 -8.29 -0.55
C ASN A 29 7.04 -7.54 -0.73
N THR A 30 8.17 -8.25 -0.85
CA THR A 30 9.47 -7.60 -1.09
C THR A 30 9.57 -6.93 -2.47
N GLN A 31 8.88 -7.47 -3.48
CA GLN A 31 8.90 -6.90 -4.83
C GLN A 31 8.16 -5.57 -4.89
N ILE A 32 6.94 -5.50 -4.33
CA ILE A 32 6.17 -4.25 -4.33
C ILE A 32 6.89 -3.15 -3.55
N GLU A 33 7.44 -3.45 -2.38
CA GLU A 33 8.22 -2.50 -1.57
C GLU A 33 9.43 -1.94 -2.34
N THR A 34 10.12 -2.80 -3.09
CA THR A 34 11.25 -2.37 -3.93
C THR A 34 10.80 -1.38 -5.01
N LEU A 35 9.65 -1.61 -5.64
CA LEU A 35 9.10 -0.73 -6.67
C LEU A 35 8.62 0.60 -6.08
N GLU A 36 8.04 0.59 -4.88
CA GLU A 36 7.62 1.79 -4.16
C GLU A 36 8.82 2.65 -3.77
N LEU A 37 9.86 2.04 -3.19
CA LEU A 37 11.12 2.73 -2.87
C LEU A 37 11.78 3.29 -4.13
N LYS A 38 11.73 2.57 -5.26
CA LYS A 38 12.21 3.07 -6.55
C LYS A 38 11.44 4.30 -7.01
N ALA A 39 10.12 4.33 -6.87
CA ALA A 39 9.31 5.49 -7.22
C ALA A 39 9.65 6.71 -6.32
N LEU A 40 9.80 6.50 -5.01
CA LEU A 40 10.22 7.55 -4.07
C LEU A 40 11.61 8.11 -4.39
N ARG A 41 12.59 7.24 -4.66
CA ARG A 41 13.97 7.65 -4.97
C ARG A 41 14.08 8.43 -6.27
N LYS A 42 13.22 8.15 -7.25
CA LYS A 42 13.13 8.96 -8.47
C LYS A 42 12.64 10.39 -8.20
N ASN A 43 11.92 10.61 -7.11
CA ASN A 43 11.46 11.92 -6.64
C ASN A 43 10.69 12.73 -7.70
N VAL A 44 9.97 12.05 -8.61
CA VAL A 44 9.15 12.69 -9.64
C VAL A 44 7.70 12.72 -9.15
N VAL A 45 7.26 13.89 -8.71
CA VAL A 45 5.89 14.12 -8.21
C VAL A 45 4.87 13.90 -9.32
N GLY A 46 3.77 13.23 -8.98
CA GLY A 46 2.62 13.01 -9.87
C GLY A 46 2.80 11.93 -10.92
N LYS A 47 4.01 11.40 -11.11
CA LYS A 47 4.28 10.34 -12.10
C LYS A 47 3.79 8.98 -11.61
N SER A 48 2.90 8.37 -12.39
CA SER A 48 2.46 6.99 -12.19
C SER A 48 3.43 6.00 -12.86
N TYR A 49 3.84 4.98 -12.12
CA TYR A 49 4.60 3.83 -12.62
C TYR A 49 3.68 2.62 -12.64
N VAL A 50 3.61 1.93 -13.78
CA VAL A 50 2.65 0.85 -14.03
C VAL A 50 3.42 -0.46 -14.27
N TYR A 51 3.00 -1.53 -13.60
CA TYR A 51 3.65 -2.84 -13.65
C TYR A 51 2.63 -3.96 -13.80
N ASP A 52 2.90 -4.91 -14.69
CA ASP A 52 2.14 -6.16 -14.78
C ASP A 52 2.85 -7.24 -13.96
N LEU A 53 2.50 -7.32 -12.67
CA LEU A 53 3.10 -8.27 -11.74
C LEU A 53 2.46 -9.66 -11.82
N THR A 54 1.20 -9.73 -12.25
CA THR A 54 0.46 -10.99 -12.35
C THR A 54 0.79 -11.76 -13.62
N LYS A 55 1.14 -11.06 -14.72
CA LYS A 55 1.32 -11.62 -16.07
C LYS A 55 0.07 -12.36 -16.59
N LEU A 56 -1.08 -12.16 -15.94
CA LEU A 56 -2.35 -12.75 -16.31
C LEU A 56 -3.12 -11.81 -17.23
N LYS A 57 -3.71 -12.38 -18.27
CA LYS A 57 -4.60 -11.65 -19.16
C LYS A 57 -5.84 -11.20 -18.39
N ASN A 58 -6.29 -9.96 -18.62
CA ASN A 58 -7.45 -9.32 -17.99
C ASN A 58 -7.29 -8.89 -16.52
N CYS A 59 -6.08 -8.91 -15.98
CA CYS A 59 -5.82 -8.34 -14.66
C CYS A 59 -5.47 -6.86 -14.75
N ASN A 60 -5.94 -6.10 -13.76
CA ASN A 60 -5.48 -4.73 -13.58
C ASN A 60 -3.96 -4.71 -13.33
N LYS A 61 -3.32 -3.60 -13.66
CA LYS A 61 -1.88 -3.43 -13.44
C LYS A 61 -1.64 -2.75 -12.11
N THR A 62 -0.56 -3.17 -11.45
CA THR A 62 -0.05 -2.49 -10.27
C THR A 62 0.35 -1.07 -10.65
N THR A 63 -0.08 -0.08 -9.86
CA THR A 63 0.25 1.34 -10.10
C THR A 63 0.80 1.98 -8.84
N ILE A 64 1.91 2.71 -9.00
CA ILE A 64 2.59 3.43 -7.92
C ILE A 64 2.75 4.89 -8.32
N LYS A 65 2.33 5.82 -7.46
CA LYS A 65 2.40 7.26 -7.73
C LYS A 65 2.93 8.00 -6.49
N TYR A 66 4.07 8.67 -6.64
CA TYR A 66 4.57 9.56 -5.60
C TYR A 66 3.82 10.90 -5.68
N LEU A 67 3.12 11.30 -4.62
CA LEU A 67 2.29 12.52 -4.62
C LEU A 67 3.05 13.76 -4.19
N GLY A 68 4.23 13.61 -3.59
CA GLY A 68 5.01 14.71 -3.03
C GLY A 68 5.18 14.57 -1.52
N SER A 69 5.65 15.66 -0.91
CA SER A 69 5.83 15.75 0.54
C SER A 69 4.82 16.69 1.18
N ILE A 70 4.46 16.39 2.41
CA ILE A 70 3.69 17.28 3.29
C ILE A 70 4.57 17.76 4.44
N LYS A 71 4.20 18.91 5.01
CA LYS A 71 4.83 19.49 6.19
C LYS A 71 3.77 19.84 7.23
N THR A 72 3.96 19.35 8.45
CA THR A 72 3.12 19.66 9.59
C THR A 72 3.55 20.98 10.25
N LYS A 73 2.68 21.58 11.07
CA LYS A 73 2.98 22.80 11.82
C LYS A 73 4.14 22.67 12.81
N ASN A 74 4.40 21.45 13.30
CA ASN A 74 5.54 21.15 14.19
C ASN A 74 6.83 20.82 13.41
N GLY A 75 6.85 21.03 12.09
CA GLY A 75 8.04 20.87 11.25
C GLY A 75 8.34 19.44 10.82
N LYS A 76 7.49 18.46 11.14
CA LYS A 76 7.63 17.08 10.67
C LYS A 76 7.23 17.01 9.20
N GLU A 77 8.02 16.29 8.42
CA GLU A 77 7.81 16.16 6.97
C GLU A 77 7.63 14.69 6.60
N TYR A 78 6.69 14.44 5.69
CA TYR A 78 6.37 13.09 5.21
C TYR A 78 6.28 13.06 3.70
N LYS A 79 6.73 11.97 3.10
CA LYS A 79 6.49 11.62 1.69
C LYS A 79 5.23 10.77 1.59
N ILE A 80 4.36 11.12 0.66
CA ILE A 80 3.09 10.42 0.42
C ILE A 80 3.17 9.68 -0.91
N LEU A 81 2.86 8.40 -0.89
CA LEU A 81 2.86 7.53 -2.05
C LEU A 81 1.56 6.75 -2.12
N ASN A 82 0.93 6.76 -3.29
CA ASN A 82 -0.16 5.86 -3.59
C ASN A 82 0.39 4.55 -4.15
N SER A 83 -0.12 3.43 -3.66
CA SER A 83 0.21 2.09 -4.12
C SER A 83 -1.07 1.29 -4.33
N PHE A 84 -1.41 1.03 -5.59
CA PHE A 84 -2.40 0.04 -5.97
C PHE A 84 -1.66 -1.22 -6.40
N TYR A 85 -1.61 -2.22 -5.50
CA TYR A 85 -0.95 -3.48 -5.72
C TYR A 85 -1.94 -4.52 -6.22
N VAL A 86 -1.64 -5.12 -7.37
CA VAL A 86 -2.42 -6.21 -7.96
C VAL A 86 -1.59 -7.49 -7.91
N PHE A 87 -2.16 -8.52 -7.30
CA PHE A 87 -1.53 -9.82 -7.10
C PHE A 87 -2.44 -10.96 -7.52
N GLN A 88 -1.82 -12.10 -7.79
CA GLN A 88 -2.53 -13.31 -8.14
C GLN A 88 -2.95 -14.05 -6.86
N SER A 89 -4.21 -14.47 -6.81
CA SER A 89 -4.74 -15.35 -5.77
C SER A 89 -5.45 -16.50 -6.47
N ASN A 90 -4.77 -17.64 -6.59
CA ASN A 90 -5.19 -18.77 -7.43
C ASN A 90 -5.29 -18.37 -8.91
N SER A 91 -6.45 -18.53 -9.55
CA SER A 91 -6.71 -18.17 -10.94
C SER A 91 -7.36 -16.78 -11.10
N THR A 92 -7.46 -15.99 -10.03
CA THR A 92 -8.05 -14.65 -10.05
C THR A 92 -7.03 -13.60 -9.59
N CYS A 93 -7.29 -12.35 -9.96
CA CYS A 93 -6.48 -11.21 -9.53
C CYS A 93 -7.19 -10.43 -8.45
N LYS A 94 -6.44 -10.07 -7.41
CA LYS A 94 -6.90 -9.23 -6.30
C LYS A 94 -6.10 -7.93 -6.30
N GLY A 95 -6.74 -6.87 -5.85
CA GLY A 95 -6.15 -5.55 -5.73
C GLY A 95 -6.24 -5.03 -4.31
N THR A 96 -5.22 -4.30 -3.86
CA THR A 96 -5.25 -3.52 -2.63
C THR A 96 -4.66 -2.14 -2.88
N SER A 97 -5.32 -1.12 -2.35
CA SER A 97 -4.88 0.27 -2.47
C SER A 97 -4.48 0.82 -1.12
N ASN A 98 -3.30 1.44 -1.08
CA ASN A 98 -2.71 2.01 0.13
C ASN A 98 -2.20 3.42 -0.15
N ILE A 99 -2.51 4.35 0.77
CA ILE A 99 -1.80 5.61 0.89
C ILE A 99 -0.64 5.34 1.87
N LYS A 100 0.56 5.14 1.35
CA LYS A 100 1.75 4.86 2.15
C LYS A 100 2.48 6.14 2.53
N ILE A 101 2.91 6.18 3.78
CA ILE A 101 3.58 7.31 4.40
C ILE A 101 5.03 6.93 4.67
N TYR A 102 5.95 7.78 4.25
CA TYR A 102 7.37 7.63 4.51
C TYR A 102 7.93 8.90 5.14
N ASP A 103 9.01 8.79 5.89
CA ASP A 103 9.79 9.95 6.29
C ASP A 103 10.62 10.49 5.10
N MET A 104 11.31 11.60 5.31
CA MET A 104 12.15 12.20 4.27
C MET A 104 13.34 11.33 3.85
N LYS A 105 13.76 10.38 4.69
CA LYS A 105 14.80 9.36 4.42
C LYS A 105 14.24 8.12 3.70
N ASN A 106 12.97 8.14 3.29
CA ASN A 106 12.25 7.02 2.69
C ASN A 106 12.07 5.82 3.64
N LYS A 107 12.11 6.03 4.96
CA LYS A 107 11.73 5.01 5.93
C LYS A 107 10.20 4.97 6.02
N TYR A 108 9.63 3.77 5.92
CA TYR A 108 8.19 3.58 6.07
C TYR A 108 7.73 4.00 7.47
N VAL A 109 6.62 4.74 7.52
CA VAL A 109 6.02 5.28 8.75
C VAL A 109 4.68 4.59 9.04
N GLY A 110 3.92 4.26 8.00
CA GLY A 110 2.60 3.63 8.10
C GLY A 110 1.79 3.82 6.83
N LYS A 111 0.53 3.42 6.84
CA LYS A 111 -0.38 3.47 5.69
C LYS A 111 -1.83 3.71 6.09
N TYR A 112 -2.62 4.14 5.12
CA TYR A 112 -4.08 4.01 5.11
C TYR A 112 -4.47 2.99 4.04
N TYR A 113 -5.18 1.94 4.44
CA TYR A 113 -5.76 0.97 3.49
C TYR A 113 -7.08 1.53 2.97
N VAL A 114 -7.16 1.86 1.68
CA VAL A 114 -8.34 2.52 1.07
C VAL A 114 -9.18 1.62 0.18
N GLY A 115 -8.79 0.35 0.06
CA GLY A 115 -9.52 -0.65 -0.73
C GLY A 115 -9.28 -0.47 -2.23
N MET A 116 -10.17 0.26 -2.90
CA MET A 116 -10.18 0.44 -4.36
C MET A 116 -9.27 1.61 -4.81
N PRO A 117 -8.69 1.56 -6.02
CA PRO A 117 -7.74 2.59 -6.48
C PRO A 117 -8.38 3.97 -6.67
N GLU A 118 -9.69 4.03 -6.88
CA GLU A 118 -10.47 5.28 -6.98
C GLU A 118 -10.59 6.02 -5.63
N GLU A 119 -10.25 5.36 -4.52
CA GLU A 119 -10.21 5.96 -3.18
C GLU A 119 -8.83 6.54 -2.83
N LEU A 120 -7.86 6.44 -3.74
CA LEU A 120 -6.55 7.08 -3.58
C LEU A 120 -6.62 8.58 -3.90
N PRO A 121 -5.90 9.44 -3.17
CA PRO A 121 -5.84 10.87 -3.45
C PRO A 121 -5.08 11.16 -4.75
N ASP A 122 -5.45 12.22 -5.45
CA ASP A 122 -4.87 12.53 -6.76
C ASP A 122 -3.57 13.32 -6.64
N ARG A 123 -3.48 14.23 -5.66
CA ARG A 123 -2.37 15.17 -5.49
C ARG A 123 -2.28 15.74 -4.08
N ILE A 124 -1.15 16.40 -3.83
CA ILE A 124 -0.96 17.29 -2.68
C ILE A 124 -1.07 18.74 -3.15
N THR A 125 -1.72 19.58 -2.35
CA THR A 125 -1.69 21.04 -2.53
C THR A 125 -1.24 21.74 -1.25
N GLN A 126 -0.62 22.92 -1.41
CA GLN A 126 -0.16 23.76 -0.29
C GLN A 126 0.78 23.04 0.71
N ASN A 127 1.44 21.97 0.28
CA ASN A 127 2.30 21.10 1.11
C ASN A 127 1.62 20.52 2.36
N LYS A 128 0.27 20.45 2.39
CA LYS A 128 -0.47 19.96 3.56
C LYS A 128 -1.82 19.33 3.25
N ASN A 129 -2.39 19.55 2.08
CA ASN A 129 -3.71 19.03 1.73
C ASN A 129 -3.59 17.83 0.79
N LEU A 130 -4.08 16.67 1.19
CA LEU A 130 -4.38 15.56 0.29
C LEU A 130 -5.71 15.83 -0.41
N VAL A 131 -5.71 15.82 -1.74
CA VAL A 131 -6.88 16.20 -2.54
C VAL A 131 -7.35 14.99 -3.33
N TRP A 132 -8.66 14.76 -3.33
CA TRP A 132 -9.32 13.82 -4.22
C TRP A 132 -10.13 14.59 -5.26
N GLU A 133 -10.05 14.16 -6.50
CA GLU A 133 -10.81 14.73 -7.60
C GLU A 133 -12.22 14.14 -7.64
N ASN A 134 -13.14 14.95 -8.16
CA ASN A 134 -14.50 14.52 -8.41
C ASN A 134 -14.54 13.56 -9.59
N SER A 135 -15.32 12.49 -9.49
CA SER A 135 -15.54 11.55 -10.60
C SER A 135 -17.04 11.38 -10.85
N LYS A 136 -17.38 10.67 -11.95
CA LYS A 136 -18.78 10.33 -12.22
C LYS A 136 -19.37 9.42 -11.13
N ASP A 137 -18.52 8.58 -10.53
CA ASP A 137 -18.91 7.60 -9.52
C ASP A 137 -18.89 8.18 -8.10
N CYS A 138 -18.06 9.21 -7.86
CA CYS A 138 -18.00 9.93 -6.59
C CYS A 138 -18.11 11.44 -6.81
N ILE A 139 -19.35 11.95 -6.69
CA ILE A 139 -19.73 13.33 -7.01
C ILE A 139 -19.58 14.32 -5.84
N MET A 140 -19.34 13.82 -4.62
CA MET A 140 -19.20 14.65 -3.41
C MET A 140 -17.75 15.02 -3.09
N ARG A 141 -16.81 14.85 -4.05
CA ARG A 141 -15.39 15.16 -3.85
C ARG A 141 -14.97 16.50 -4.45
N LYS A 142 -15.91 17.28 -4.99
CA LYS A 142 -15.62 18.63 -5.47
C LYS A 142 -15.03 19.47 -4.34
N ASP A 143 -13.81 19.96 -4.55
CA ASP A 143 -13.02 20.75 -3.60
C ASP A 143 -12.75 20.04 -2.25
N PHE A 144 -12.89 18.72 -2.20
CA PHE A 144 -12.63 17.94 -1.00
C PHE A 144 -11.13 17.70 -0.78
N PHE A 145 -10.69 17.90 0.45
CA PHE A 145 -9.33 17.59 0.87
C PHE A 145 -9.28 17.20 2.35
N ILE A 146 -8.23 16.44 2.69
CA ILE A 146 -7.83 16.22 4.08
C ILE A 146 -6.55 17.02 4.33
N ASN A 147 -6.60 17.89 5.34
CA ASN A 147 -5.46 18.69 5.76
C ASN A 147 -4.64 17.94 6.82
N LEU A 148 -3.34 17.81 6.59
CA LEU A 148 -2.39 17.09 7.43
C LEU A 148 -1.45 18.01 8.23
N GLU A 149 -1.79 19.29 8.37
CA GLU A 149 -0.98 20.29 9.08
C GLU A 149 -0.80 19.93 10.56
N ASN A 150 -1.79 19.29 11.17
CA ASN A 150 -1.75 18.87 12.57
C ASN A 150 -1.13 17.47 12.77
N GLY A 151 -0.65 16.83 11.71
CA GLY A 151 -0.11 15.46 11.75
C GLY A 151 -0.91 14.49 10.89
N LEU A 152 -0.55 13.22 10.99
CA LEU A 152 -1.27 12.12 10.35
C LEU A 152 -2.49 11.79 11.24
N PRO A 153 -3.73 11.98 10.76
CA PRO A 153 -4.90 11.67 11.56
C PRO A 153 -5.01 10.16 11.77
N GLU A 154 -5.47 9.73 12.94
CA GLU A 154 -5.73 8.30 13.20
C GLU A 154 -6.76 7.73 12.24
N LYS A 155 -7.74 8.56 11.84
CA LYS A 155 -8.76 8.22 10.86
C LYS A 155 -9.20 9.44 10.06
N PHE A 156 -9.69 9.23 8.84
CA PHE A 156 -10.41 10.25 8.09
C PHE A 156 -11.54 9.62 7.25
N PHE A 157 -12.55 10.44 6.94
CA PHE A 157 -13.66 10.05 6.08
C PHE A 157 -13.51 10.67 4.69
N VAL A 158 -13.63 9.86 3.64
CA VAL A 158 -13.67 10.32 2.24
C VAL A 158 -15.11 10.21 1.73
N PRO A 159 -15.77 11.34 1.42
CA PRO A 159 -17.11 11.32 0.87
C PRO A 159 -17.09 10.84 -0.59
N CYS A 160 -18.18 10.19 -1.01
CA CYS A 160 -18.41 9.81 -2.39
C CYS A 160 -19.82 10.20 -2.87
N SER A 161 -20.84 10.05 -2.01
CA SER A 161 -22.23 10.43 -2.28
C SER A 161 -22.82 11.24 -1.13
N LYS A 162 -24.03 11.80 -1.30
CA LYS A 162 -24.66 12.72 -0.33
C LYS A 162 -24.68 12.15 1.11
N ASN A 163 -24.88 10.84 1.22
CA ASN A 163 -24.97 10.13 2.50
C ASN A 163 -23.97 8.96 2.58
N GLY A 164 -22.92 8.97 1.77
CA GLY A 164 -22.05 7.81 1.59
C GLY A 164 -20.59 8.15 1.34
N GLY A 165 -19.74 7.22 1.73
CA GLY A 165 -18.30 7.33 1.69
C GLY A 165 -17.68 6.30 2.61
N ASN A 166 -16.38 6.41 2.81
CA ASN A 166 -15.61 5.41 3.56
C ASN A 166 -14.75 6.10 4.62
N GLU A 167 -14.67 5.48 5.80
CA GLU A 167 -13.71 5.86 6.84
C GLU A 167 -12.45 4.99 6.71
N TYR A 168 -11.28 5.61 6.79
CA TYR A 168 -9.99 4.94 6.69
C TYR A 168 -9.14 5.23 7.92
N GLY A 169 -8.58 4.17 8.51
CA GLY A 169 -7.69 4.24 9.67
C GLY A 169 -6.22 4.16 9.31
N PHE A 170 -5.38 4.86 10.06
CA PHE A 170 -3.93 4.78 9.99
C PHE A 170 -3.44 3.48 10.65
N SER A 171 -2.51 2.81 10.00
CA SER A 171 -1.86 1.60 10.51
C SER A 171 -0.34 1.69 10.37
N VAL A 172 0.37 1.22 11.40
CA VAL A 172 1.84 1.12 11.43
C VAL A 172 2.36 -0.29 11.15
N GLU A 173 1.47 -1.23 10.83
CA GLU A 173 1.83 -2.61 10.42
C GLU A 173 2.76 -2.64 9.20
#